data_AF-A0A3D2SLL0-F1
#
_entry.id   AF-A0A3D2SLL0-F1
#
_cell.length_a   1.000
_cell.length_b   1.000
_cell.length_c   1.000
_cell.angle_alpha   90.00
_cell.angle_beta   90.00
_cell.angle_gamma   90.00
#
_symmetry.space_group_name_H-M   'P 1'
#
loop_
_entity.id
_entity.type
_entity.pdbx_description
1 polymer ?
#
loop_
_entity_poly.entity_id
_entity_poly.type
_entity_poly.pdbx_seq_one_letter_code
_entity_poly.pdbx_strand_id
1 'polypeptide(L)' 'ASHAWAEVFLNKQWYCFDVSNQLFEPSSHIYVAIGRDYFDVAPVRGIREKGGVEKMRSTVQVLAC' A
#
# COMPACT_ATOMS: atom_id res chain seq x y z
N ALA A 1 -5.39 -9.48 -0.01
CA ALA A 1 -5.54 -8.05 -0.34
C ALA A 1 -4.44 -7.29 0.37
N SER A 2 -3.79 -6.35 -0.31
CA SER A 2 -2.88 -5.38 0.30
C SER A 2 -3.66 -4.12 0.69
N HIS A 3 -3.02 -3.23 1.45
CA HIS A 3 -3.55 -1.92 1.84
C HIS A 3 -2.72 -0.81 1.20
N ALA A 4 -3.32 0.36 0.99
CA ALA A 4 -2.65 1.55 0.45
C ALA A 4 -3.16 2.81 1.14
N TRP A 5 -2.29 3.81 1.25
CA TRP A 5 -2.58 5.14 1.79
C TRP A 5 -1.87 6.20 0.94
N ALA A 6 -2.21 7.47 1.16
CA ALA A 6 -1.60 8.60 0.47
C ALA A 6 -0.76 9.44 1.43
N GLU A 7 0.28 10.09 0.93
CA GLU A 7 1.12 10.99 1.71
C GLU A 7 1.41 12.28 0.94
N VAL A 8 1.59 13.37 1.66
CA VAL A 8 2.01 14.65 1.08
C VAL A 8 3.20 15.19 1.85
N PHE A 9 4.15 15.74 1.10
CA PHE A 9 5.27 16.47 1.68
C PHE A 9 4.94 17.96 1.70
N LEU A 10 4.83 18.54 2.90
CA LEU A 10 4.54 19.96 3.10
C LEU A 10 5.40 20.48 4.27
N ASN A 11 5.88 21.72 4.20
CA ASN A 11 6.64 22.35 5.29
C ASN A 11 7.80 21.50 5.85
N LYS A 12 8.50 20.76 4.96
CA LYS A 12 9.60 19.85 5.30
C LYS A 12 9.20 18.60 6.10
N GLN A 13 7.93 18.22 6.08
CA GLN A 13 7.42 17.04 6.78
C GLN A 13 6.46 16.23 5.88
N TRP A 14 6.44 14.91 6.08
CA TRP A 14 5.45 14.02 5.49
C TRP A 14 4.20 13.94 6.36
N TYR A 15 3.04 14.03 5.72
CA TYR A 15 1.73 13.83 6.35
C TYR A 15 1.05 12.64 5.69
N CYS A 16 0.53 11.72 6.50
CA CYS A 16 -0.10 10.48 6.05
C CYS A 16 -1.63 10.59 6.07
N PHE A 17 -2.28 9.96 5.08
CA PHE A 17 -3.72 9.95 4.91
C PHE A 17 -4.18 8.53 4.59
N ASP A 18 -4.68 7.82 5.60
CA ASP A 18 -5.40 6.56 5.44
C ASP A 18 -6.90 6.80 5.58
N VAL A 19 -7.52 7.17 4.45
CA VAL A 19 -8.96 7.49 4.39
C VAL A 19 -9.82 6.26 4.68
N SER A 20 -9.37 5.07 4.26
CA SER A 20 -10.11 3.82 4.43
C SER A 20 -10.25 3.44 5.90
N ASN A 21 -9.20 3.67 6.71
CA ASN A 21 -9.20 3.40 8.14
C ASN A 21 -9.46 4.66 9.01
N GLN A 22 -9.64 5.83 8.39
CA GLN A 22 -9.82 7.12 9.07
C GLN A 22 -8.64 7.46 10.01
N LEU A 23 -7.41 7.17 9.57
CA LEU A 23 -6.18 7.40 10.34
C LEU A 23 -5.30 8.44 9.63
N PHE A 24 -4.79 9.40 10.41
CA PHE A 24 -3.84 10.43 9.95
C PHE A 24 -2.45 10.29 10.60
N GLU A 25 -2.37 9.53 11.69
CA GLU A 25 -1.13 9.19 12.39
C GLU A 25 -1.07 7.68 12.61
N PRO A 26 -0.94 6.89 11.52
CA PRO A 26 -0.89 5.46 11.68
C PRO A 26 0.43 4.97 12.28
N SER A 27 0.34 3.98 13.18
CA SER A 27 1.50 3.41 13.89
C SER A 27 1.91 2.03 13.40
N SER A 28 1.18 1.45 12.45
CA SER A 28 1.34 0.05 12.02
C SER A 28 1.36 -0.14 10.49
N HIS A 29 1.49 0.94 9.71
CA HIS A 29 1.74 0.81 8.27
C HIS A 29 3.20 0.48 8.00
N ILE A 30 3.41 -0.38 7.00
CA ILE A 30 4.74 -0.79 6.54
C ILE A 30 4.80 -0.45 5.05
N TYR A 31 5.75 0.39 4.65
CA TYR A 31 5.97 0.69 3.24
C TYR A 31 6.44 -0.57 2.50
N VAL A 32 5.70 -0.94 1.45
CA VAL A 32 6.07 -2.03 0.53
C VAL A 32 6.52 -1.47 -0.81
N ALA A 33 5.86 -0.41 -1.29
CA ALA A 33 6.21 0.36 -2.49
C ALA A 33 5.68 1.80 -2.35
N ILE A 34 6.30 2.76 -3.04
CA ILE A 34 5.91 4.17 -3.06
C ILE A 34 5.88 4.64 -4.52
N GLY A 35 4.84 5.36 -4.91
CA GLY A 35 4.66 5.88 -6.26
C GLY A 35 3.59 6.95 -6.31
N ARG A 36 3.43 7.61 -7.46
CA ARG A 36 2.49 8.74 -7.60
C ARG A 36 1.05 8.28 -7.67
N ASP A 37 0.84 7.10 -8.24
CA ASP A 37 -0.47 6.47 -8.37
C ASP A 37 -0.35 4.94 -8.35
N TYR A 38 -1.47 4.26 -8.55
CA TYR A 38 -1.53 2.80 -8.53
C TYR A 38 -0.64 2.15 -9.59
N PHE A 39 -0.39 2.77 -10.75
CA PHE A 39 0.41 2.17 -11.81
C PHE A 39 1.88 2.01 -11.44
N ASP A 40 2.40 2.87 -10.57
CA ASP A 40 3.79 2.83 -10.10
C ASP A 40 4.02 1.71 -9.06
N VAL A 41 2.96 1.30 -8.34
CA VAL A 41 3.05 0.40 -7.18
C VAL A 41 2.16 -0.84 -7.27
N ALA A 42 1.54 -1.07 -8.43
CA ALA A 42 0.64 -2.19 -8.64
C ALA A 42 1.38 -3.51 -8.35
N PRO A 43 0.86 -4.37 -7.46
CA PRO A 43 1.54 -5.61 -7.10
C PRO A 43 1.64 -6.61 -8.26
N VAL A 44 0.75 -6.50 -9.24
CA VAL A 44 0.79 -7.22 -10.51
C VAL A 44 0.45 -6.23 -11.61
N ARG A 45 1.29 -6.14 -12.63
CA ARG A 45 1.10 -5.28 -13.81
C ARG A 45 1.56 -6.01 -15.07
N GLY A 46 0.88 -5.76 -16.18
CA GLY A 46 1.25 -6.29 -17.49
C GLY A 46 0.08 -7.01 -18.17
N ILE A 47 0.39 -7.66 -19.28
CA ILE A 47 -0.56 -8.47 -20.04
C ILE A 47 -0.19 -9.92 -19.82
N ARG A 48 -1.20 -10.74 -19.57
CA ARG A 48 -1.08 -12.19 -19.49
C ARG A 48 -1.78 -12.79 -20.70
N GLU A 49 -1.09 -13.70 -21.38
CA GLU A 49 -1.69 -14.54 -22.42
C GLU A 49 -1.91 -15.96 -21.87
N LYS A 50 -3.06 -16.58 -22.19
CA LYS A 50 -3.57 -17.89 -21.69
C LYS A 50 -4.22 -17.87 -20.30
N GLY A 51 -4.95 -18.94 -19.96
CA GLY A 51 -5.79 -19.06 -18.75
C GLY A 51 -5.23 -19.97 -17.64
N GLY A 52 -5.83 -19.91 -16.45
CA GLY A 52 -5.44 -20.62 -15.23
C GLY A 52 -5.95 -19.90 -13.98
N VAL A 53 -5.91 -20.55 -12.82
CA VAL A 53 -6.30 -19.91 -11.55
C VAL A 53 -5.12 -19.11 -10.99
N GLU A 54 -5.37 -17.84 -10.66
CA GLU A 54 -4.40 -16.97 -9.98
C GLU A 54 -4.83 -16.73 -8.53
N LYS A 55 -3.86 -16.71 -7.63
CA LYS A 55 -4.09 -16.41 -6.22
C LYS A 55 -3.01 -15.46 -5.73
N MET A 56 -3.43 -14.38 -5.09
CA MET A 56 -2.53 -13.46 -4.41
C MET A 56 -2.75 -13.55 -2.90
N ARG A 57 -1.67 -13.80 -2.15
CA ARG A 57 -1.68 -13.81 -0.68
C ARG A 57 -0.71 -12.75 -0.17
N SER A 58 -1.17 -11.99 0.81
CA SER A 58 -0.35 -11.02 1.54
C SER A 58 -0.61 -11.22 3.02
N THR A 59 0.43 -11.13 3.85
CA THR A 59 0.34 -11.29 5.30
C THR A 59 1.31 -10.31 5.95
N VAL A 60 0.82 -9.57 6.93
CA VAL A 60 1.60 -8.65 7.77
C VAL A 60 1.34 -9.05 9.22
N GLN A 61 2.39 -9.02 10.03
CA GLN A 61 2.32 -9.31 11.46
C GLN A 61 3.02 -8.17 12.22
N VAL A 62 2.30 -7.51 13.10
CA VAL A 62 2.84 -6.53 14.05
C VAL A 62 2.87 -7.20 15.41
N LEU A 63 4.06 -7.29 16.01
CA LEU A 63 4.22 -7.87 17.34
C LEU A 63 4.04 -6.76 18.39
N ALA A 64 3.17 -6.96 19.36
CA ALA A 64 3.14 -6.12 20.54
C ALA A 64 4.35 -6.48 21.42
N CYS A 65 5.11 -5.47 21.85
CA CYS A 65 6.18 -5.63 22.84
C CYS A 65 5.60 -5.78 24.25
#